data_AF-A0A3A6DNZ1-F1
#
_entry.id   AF-A0A3A6DNZ1-F1
#
_cell.length_a   1.000
_cell.length_b   1.000
_cell.length_c   1.000
_cell.angle_alpha   90.00
_cell.angle_beta   90.00
_cell.angle_gamma   90.00
#
_symmetry.space_group_name_H-M   'P 1'
#
loop_
_entity.id
_entity.type
_entity.pdbx_description
1 polymer ?
#
loop_
_entity_poly.entity_id
_entity_poly.type
_entity_poly.pdbx_seq_one_letter_code
_entity_poly.pdbx_strand_id
1 'polypeptide(L)'
;QACGWLWGILPGLQKIHTNKDDLKASMAHNLDFLNTHPFLVTFVMGIVLSLEQNKTETQTIRSVRISAAGPLGGIGDALFWLTLVPITAGLTANIAMEGNILGAVLFLVIFNAVQFIVRWWLMHWSYNLGTKAVTMLTSNAKEFTRAASILGIFVVGGLIANYGATSLRITVGSPTINIQSLIDGILPKLIPLLITLGIYTLIKKGWTPVKCILLILVTGIVGCAFGIWAGDSKAMDNDGNTIAGGYNPLVEWYTYDGGEKEPSAIEQKHATQEIVKQLQDLGIKIDATADAIGGLGYGGSGYEQK
;
A
#
# COMPACT_ATOMS: atom_id res chain seq x y z
N GLN A 1 -14.40 -15.21 -13.32
CA GLN A 1 -15.08 -15.28 -12.00
C GLN A 1 -16.53 -15.77 -12.09
N ALA A 2 -17.20 -15.71 -13.25
CA ALA A 2 -18.62 -16.06 -13.43
C ALA A 2 -19.08 -17.39 -12.76
N CYS A 3 -18.37 -18.51 -12.96
CA CYS A 3 -18.75 -19.78 -12.32
C CYS A 3 -18.68 -19.73 -10.78
N GLY A 4 -17.64 -19.11 -10.23
CA GLY A 4 -17.50 -18.93 -8.78
C GLY A 4 -18.53 -17.95 -8.21
N TRP A 5 -18.90 -16.92 -8.98
CA TRP A 5 -20.01 -16.03 -8.66
C TRP A 5 -21.33 -16.81 -8.56
N LEU A 6 -21.67 -17.58 -9.60
CA LEU A 6 -22.90 -18.38 -9.61
C LEU A 6 -22.91 -19.33 -8.41
N TRP A 7 -21.80 -20.03 -8.17
CA TRP A 7 -21.68 -20.94 -7.03
C TRP A 7 -21.94 -20.24 -5.68
N GLY A 8 -21.38 -19.04 -5.48
CA GLY A 8 -21.54 -18.28 -4.25
C GLY A 8 -22.96 -17.75 -4.02
N ILE A 9 -23.65 -17.34 -5.08
CA ILE A 9 -25.01 -16.76 -5.00
C ILE A 9 -26.12 -17.83 -5.06
N LEU A 10 -25.81 -19.03 -5.56
CA LEU A 10 -26.76 -20.11 -5.81
C LEU A 10 -27.66 -20.46 -4.60
N PRO A 11 -27.16 -20.57 -3.36
CA PRO A 11 -28.03 -20.86 -2.21
C PRO A 11 -29.12 -19.79 -2.00
N GLY A 12 -28.80 -18.52 -2.28
CA GLY A 12 -29.77 -17.43 -2.24
C GLY A 12 -30.79 -17.54 -3.37
N LEU A 13 -30.33 -17.82 -4.60
CA LEU A 13 -31.22 -18.02 -5.75
C LEU A 13 -32.18 -19.20 -5.56
N GLN A 14 -31.70 -20.33 -5.02
CA GLN A 14 -32.53 -21.50 -4.71
C GLN A 14 -33.62 -21.20 -3.68
N LYS A 15 -33.39 -20.24 -2.78
CA LYS A 15 -34.39 -19.80 -1.81
C LYS A 15 -35.43 -18.85 -2.41
N ILE A 16 -35.06 -18.08 -3.44
CA ILE A 16 -35.91 -17.08 -4.10
C ILE A 16 -36.74 -17.70 -5.25
N HIS A 17 -36.15 -18.60 -6.03
CA HIS A 17 -36.76 -19.21 -7.21
C HIS A 17 -37.13 -20.66 -6.92
N THR A 18 -38.38 -20.89 -6.52
CA THR A 18 -38.90 -22.23 -6.22
C THR A 18 -39.25 -23.03 -7.47
N ASN A 19 -39.48 -22.37 -8.61
CA ASN A 19 -39.69 -22.99 -9.91
C ASN A 19 -38.34 -23.30 -10.58
N LYS A 20 -38.16 -24.53 -11.07
CA LYS A 20 -36.94 -24.99 -11.72
C LYS A 20 -36.58 -24.23 -13.00
N ASP A 21 -37.56 -23.84 -13.80
CA ASP A 21 -37.34 -23.10 -15.04
C ASP A 21 -36.94 -21.65 -14.75
N ASP A 22 -37.57 -21.03 -13.74
CA ASP A 22 -37.22 -19.70 -13.23
C ASP A 22 -35.79 -19.70 -12.65
N LEU A 23 -35.46 -20.69 -11.82
CA LEU A 23 -34.11 -20.86 -11.28
C LEU A 23 -33.09 -21.07 -12.40
N LYS A 24 -33.39 -21.91 -13.40
CA LYS A 24 -32.50 -22.15 -14.55
C LYS A 24 -32.25 -20.85 -15.33
N ALA A 25 -33.28 -20.05 -15.57
CA ALA A 25 -33.16 -18.76 -16.22
C ALA A 25 -32.34 -17.77 -15.36
N SER A 26 -32.53 -17.78 -14.04
CA SER A 26 -31.75 -16.95 -13.12
C SER A 26 -30.26 -17.35 -13.12
N MET A 27 -29.98 -18.65 -13.05
CA MET A 27 -28.61 -19.18 -13.11
C MET A 27 -27.93 -18.85 -14.44
N ALA A 28 -28.65 -18.94 -15.56
CA ALA A 28 -28.11 -18.68 -16.90
C ALA A 28 -27.61 -17.25 -17.05
N HIS A 29 -28.39 -16.25 -16.64
CA HIS A 29 -27.92 -14.85 -16.72
C HIS A 29 -26.89 -14.51 -15.64
N ASN A 30 -26.81 -15.27 -14.54
CA ASN A 30 -25.73 -15.16 -13.55
C ASN A 30 -24.41 -15.82 -13.99
N LEU A 31 -24.37 -16.49 -15.14
CA LEU A 31 -23.13 -16.97 -15.77
C LEU A 31 -22.47 -15.97 -16.73
N ASP A 32 -23.09 -14.81 -16.94
CA ASP A 32 -22.46 -13.72 -17.69
C ASP A 32 -21.10 -13.30 -17.09
N PHE A 33 -20.31 -12.61 -17.91
CA PHE A 33 -19.05 -12.04 -17.47
C PHE A 33 -19.23 -11.15 -16.23
N LEU A 34 -18.42 -11.45 -15.22
CA LEU A 34 -18.25 -10.65 -14.02
C LEU A 34 -16.76 -10.60 -13.70
N ASN A 35 -16.28 -9.40 -13.44
CA ASN A 35 -14.97 -9.17 -12.87
C ASN A 35 -15.08 -8.08 -11.80
N THR A 36 -14.85 -8.46 -10.55
CA THR A 36 -14.83 -7.53 -9.41
C THR A 36 -13.88 -8.05 -8.34
N HIS A 37 -13.63 -7.23 -7.32
CA HIS A 37 -12.69 -7.59 -6.26
C HIS A 37 -13.31 -8.65 -5.33
N PRO A 38 -12.59 -9.74 -4.98
CA PRO A 38 -13.15 -10.83 -4.17
C PRO A 38 -13.66 -10.42 -2.78
N PHE A 39 -13.15 -9.34 -2.19
CA PHE A 39 -13.63 -8.87 -0.87
C PHE A 39 -14.90 -8.02 -0.98
N LEU A 40 -15.10 -7.37 -2.12
CA LEU A 40 -16.24 -6.48 -2.37
C LEU A 40 -17.37 -7.18 -3.14
N VAL A 41 -17.13 -8.39 -3.65
CA VAL A 41 -18.10 -9.17 -4.45
C VAL A 41 -19.43 -9.38 -3.72
N THR A 42 -19.41 -9.52 -2.39
CA THR A 42 -20.64 -9.78 -1.61
C THR A 42 -21.57 -8.58 -1.55
N PHE A 43 -21.08 -7.36 -1.75
CA PHE A 43 -21.93 -6.19 -1.95
C PHE A 43 -22.79 -6.36 -3.22
N VAL A 44 -22.16 -6.76 -4.32
CA VAL A 44 -22.86 -7.00 -5.58
C VAL A 44 -23.82 -8.18 -5.43
N MET A 45 -23.41 -9.25 -4.74
CA MET A 45 -24.27 -10.42 -4.50
C MET A 45 -25.53 -10.05 -3.71
N GLY A 46 -25.40 -9.27 -2.63
CA GLY A 46 -26.53 -8.88 -1.81
C GLY A 46 -27.52 -8.00 -2.58
N ILE A 47 -27.03 -7.04 -3.39
CA ILE A 47 -27.89 -6.29 -4.32
C ILE A 47 -28.62 -7.22 -5.27
N VAL A 48 -27.91 -8.09 -5.99
CA VAL A 48 -28.53 -8.98 -6.99
C VAL A 48 -29.60 -9.87 -6.35
N LEU A 49 -29.32 -10.49 -5.20
CA LEU A 49 -30.30 -11.29 -4.46
C LEU A 49 -31.51 -10.46 -4.03
N SER A 50 -31.29 -9.22 -3.58
CA SER A 50 -32.38 -8.32 -3.21
C SER A 50 -33.28 -8.00 -4.41
N LEU A 51 -32.68 -7.77 -5.58
CA LEU A 51 -33.43 -7.50 -6.82
C LEU A 51 -34.20 -8.73 -7.34
N GLU A 52 -33.57 -9.91 -7.28
CA GLU A 52 -34.19 -11.20 -7.63
C GLU A 52 -35.39 -11.48 -6.72
N GLN A 53 -35.27 -11.21 -5.42
CA GLN A 53 -36.36 -11.38 -4.47
C GLN A 53 -37.53 -10.41 -4.74
N ASN A 54 -37.23 -9.19 -5.18
CA ASN A 54 -38.23 -8.21 -5.58
C ASN A 54 -38.78 -8.44 -7.01
N LYS A 55 -38.39 -9.54 -7.67
CA LYS A 55 -38.80 -9.90 -9.04
C LYS A 55 -38.56 -8.76 -10.04
N THR A 56 -37.44 -8.07 -9.87
CA THR A 56 -36.98 -7.05 -10.81
C THR A 56 -36.68 -7.69 -12.17
N GLU A 57 -36.89 -6.95 -13.26
CA GLU A 57 -36.60 -7.45 -14.60
C GLU A 57 -35.14 -7.89 -14.74
N THR A 58 -34.91 -9.06 -15.35
CA THR A 58 -33.57 -9.66 -15.53
C THR A 58 -32.57 -8.72 -16.20
N GLN A 59 -33.00 -7.92 -17.18
CA GLN A 59 -32.12 -6.94 -17.84
C GLN A 59 -31.68 -5.83 -16.90
N THR A 60 -32.56 -5.40 -15.99
CA THR A 60 -32.22 -4.42 -14.95
C THR A 60 -31.23 -5.02 -13.95
N ILE A 61 -31.47 -6.26 -13.49
CA ILE A 61 -30.53 -6.99 -12.60
C ILE A 61 -29.15 -7.09 -13.23
N ARG A 62 -29.09 -7.52 -14.51
CA ARG A 62 -27.87 -7.63 -15.28
C ARG A 62 -27.12 -6.29 -15.39
N SER A 63 -27.85 -5.22 -15.69
CA SER A 63 -27.29 -3.87 -15.82
C SER A 63 -26.72 -3.37 -14.50
N VAL A 64 -27.45 -3.54 -13.40
CA VAL A 64 -27.02 -3.17 -12.04
C VAL A 64 -25.78 -3.98 -11.60
N ARG A 65 -25.76 -5.28 -11.90
CA ARG A 65 -24.61 -6.14 -11.59
C ARG A 65 -23.35 -5.66 -12.30
N ILE A 66 -23.44 -5.39 -13.60
CA ILE A 66 -22.28 -4.95 -14.40
C ILE A 66 -21.83 -3.55 -13.97
N SER A 67 -22.76 -2.62 -13.73
CA SER A 67 -22.45 -1.25 -13.32
C SER A 67 -21.79 -1.18 -11.94
N ALA A 68 -22.19 -2.05 -11.00
CA ALA A 68 -21.57 -2.13 -9.68
C ALA A 68 -20.22 -2.86 -9.71
N ALA A 69 -20.11 -3.97 -10.46
CA ALA A 69 -18.93 -4.83 -10.43
C ALA A 69 -17.65 -4.13 -10.92
N GLY A 70 -17.76 -3.33 -11.99
CA GLY A 70 -16.60 -2.67 -12.62
C GLY A 70 -15.84 -1.74 -11.68
N PRO A 71 -16.46 -0.67 -11.15
CA PRO A 71 -15.80 0.27 -10.24
C PRO A 71 -15.26 -0.41 -8.97
N LEU A 72 -16.02 -1.34 -8.39
CA LEU A 72 -15.60 -2.08 -7.19
C LEU A 72 -14.41 -3.00 -7.44
N GLY A 73 -14.24 -3.48 -8.68
CA GLY A 73 -13.03 -4.21 -9.08
C GLY A 73 -11.77 -3.36 -8.88
N GLY A 74 -11.70 -2.21 -9.56
CA GLY A 74 -10.51 -1.35 -9.49
C GLY A 74 -10.24 -0.77 -8.10
N ILE A 75 -11.29 -0.38 -7.37
CA ILE A 75 -11.15 0.17 -6.01
C ILE A 75 -10.69 -0.91 -5.03
N GLY A 76 -11.26 -2.11 -5.14
CA GLY A 76 -10.87 -3.23 -4.30
C GLY A 76 -9.41 -3.63 -4.54
N ASP A 77 -8.95 -3.65 -5.79
CA ASP A 77 -7.54 -3.93 -6.10
C ASP A 77 -6.61 -2.91 -5.43
N ALA A 78 -6.93 -1.61 -5.51
CA ALA A 78 -6.15 -0.56 -4.86
C ALA A 78 -6.15 -0.67 -3.32
N LEU A 79 -7.32 -0.88 -2.70
CA LEU A 79 -7.47 -0.94 -1.25
C LEU A 79 -6.91 -2.21 -0.61
N PHE A 80 -7.09 -3.36 -1.24
CA PHE A 80 -6.75 -4.63 -0.61
C PHE A 80 -5.43 -5.19 -1.13
N TRP A 81 -5.25 -5.30 -2.44
CA TRP A 81 -4.03 -5.88 -3.01
C TRP A 81 -2.85 -4.92 -3.01
N LEU A 82 -3.07 -3.62 -3.21
CA LEU A 82 -1.98 -2.64 -3.24
C LEU A 82 -1.75 -1.91 -1.91
N THR A 83 -2.73 -1.92 -1.00
CA THR A 83 -2.63 -1.23 0.29
C THR A 83 -2.61 -2.22 1.45
N LEU A 84 -3.74 -2.84 1.78
CA LEU A 84 -3.86 -3.67 2.99
C LEU A 84 -2.84 -4.81 3.02
N VAL A 85 -2.73 -5.60 1.95
CA VAL A 85 -1.86 -6.78 1.91
C VAL A 85 -0.39 -6.39 2.00
N PRO A 86 0.16 -5.47 1.18
CA PRO A 86 1.57 -5.08 1.27
C PRO A 86 1.93 -4.42 2.59
N ILE A 87 1.05 -3.58 3.16
CA ILE A 87 1.29 -2.95 4.47
C ILE A 87 1.32 -3.98 5.58
N THR A 88 0.32 -4.88 5.60
CA THR A 88 0.26 -5.94 6.60
C THR A 88 1.46 -6.87 6.45
N ALA A 89 1.83 -7.23 5.21
CA ALA A 89 3.00 -8.05 4.92
C ALA A 89 4.29 -7.37 5.38
N GLY A 90 4.48 -6.07 5.06
CA GLY A 90 5.67 -5.32 5.47
C GLY A 90 5.80 -5.22 6.99
N LEU A 91 4.72 -4.90 7.70
CA LEU A 91 4.72 -4.82 9.16
C LEU A 91 5.04 -6.17 9.81
N THR A 92 4.44 -7.24 9.31
CA THR A 92 4.56 -8.59 9.90
C THR A 92 5.84 -9.32 9.47
N ALA A 93 6.41 -8.96 8.32
CA ALA A 93 7.68 -9.50 7.84
C ALA A 93 8.82 -9.14 8.79
N ASN A 94 8.87 -7.91 9.32
CA ASN A 94 9.91 -7.50 10.26
C ASN A 94 9.91 -8.41 11.51
N ILE A 95 8.73 -8.69 12.06
CA ILE A 95 8.56 -9.60 13.20
C ILE A 95 9.01 -11.03 12.84
N ALA A 96 8.67 -11.50 11.64
CA ALA A 96 9.06 -12.83 11.19
C ALA A 96 10.58 -12.96 10.95
N MET A 97 11.24 -11.89 10.48
CA MET A 97 12.68 -11.85 10.26
C MET A 97 13.49 -11.94 11.56
N GLU A 98 12.92 -11.53 12.69
CA GLU A 98 13.48 -11.72 14.03
C GLU A 98 13.33 -13.18 14.54
N GLY A 99 12.86 -14.10 13.69
CA GLY A 99 12.63 -15.51 14.04
C GLY A 99 11.30 -15.77 14.76
N ASN A 100 10.44 -14.75 14.89
CA ASN A 100 9.18 -14.88 15.61
C ASN A 100 8.01 -15.27 14.68
N ILE A 101 7.50 -16.49 14.85
CA ILE A 101 6.36 -17.03 14.09
C ILE A 101 5.09 -16.17 14.21
N LEU A 102 4.98 -15.33 15.26
CA LEU A 102 3.86 -14.41 15.42
C LEU A 102 3.72 -13.44 14.25
N GLY A 103 4.79 -13.10 13.54
CA GLY A 103 4.70 -12.29 12.31
C GLY A 103 3.79 -12.97 11.28
N ALA A 104 4.07 -14.23 10.94
CA ALA A 104 3.27 -14.99 9.97
C ALA A 104 1.82 -15.20 10.45
N VAL A 105 1.62 -15.49 11.74
CA VAL A 105 0.28 -15.67 12.33
C VAL A 105 -0.51 -14.36 12.26
N LEU A 106 0.10 -13.24 12.62
CA LEU A 106 -0.54 -11.93 12.62
C LEU A 106 -0.96 -11.51 11.21
N PHE A 107 -0.13 -11.80 10.19
CA PHE A 107 -0.51 -11.58 8.80
C PHE A 107 -1.79 -12.34 8.44
N LEU A 108 -1.83 -13.64 8.73
CA LEU A 108 -2.99 -14.49 8.44
C LEU A 108 -4.23 -14.01 9.19
N VAL A 109 -4.10 -13.62 10.46
CA VAL A 109 -5.21 -13.13 11.27
C VAL A 109 -5.76 -11.83 10.69
N ILE A 110 -4.92 -10.83 10.44
CA ILE A 110 -5.35 -9.54 9.90
C ILE A 110 -6.00 -9.73 8.52
N PHE A 111 -5.34 -10.46 7.63
CA PHE A 111 -5.83 -10.71 6.28
C PHE A 111 -7.21 -11.39 6.30
N ASN A 112 -7.36 -12.45 7.10
CA ASN A 112 -8.61 -13.20 7.18
C ASN A 112 -9.72 -12.41 7.91
N ALA A 113 -9.40 -11.78 9.04
CA ALA A 113 -10.37 -11.00 9.81
C ALA A 113 -10.98 -9.89 8.95
N VAL A 114 -10.14 -9.10 8.27
CA VAL A 114 -10.63 -8.01 7.42
C VAL A 114 -11.50 -8.54 6.29
N GLN A 115 -11.07 -9.58 5.57
CA GLN A 115 -11.89 -10.09 4.46
C GLN A 115 -13.22 -10.67 4.93
N PHE A 116 -13.26 -11.37 6.07
CA PHE A 116 -14.50 -11.96 6.58
C PHE A 116 -15.47 -10.89 7.07
N ILE A 117 -14.98 -9.90 7.83
CA ILE A 117 -15.79 -8.78 8.32
C ILE A 117 -16.37 -8.00 7.13
N VAL A 118 -15.53 -7.61 6.17
CA VAL A 118 -15.96 -6.84 5.00
C VAL A 118 -16.98 -7.63 4.19
N ARG A 119 -16.72 -8.91 3.90
CA ARG A 119 -17.64 -9.73 3.11
C ARG A 119 -18.99 -9.92 3.79
N TRP A 120 -18.99 -10.24 5.08
CA TRP A 120 -20.21 -10.45 5.86
C TRP A 120 -21.03 -9.16 5.97
N TRP A 121 -20.38 -8.06 6.33
CA TRP A 121 -21.03 -6.76 6.49
C TRP A 121 -21.61 -6.26 5.16
N LEU A 122 -20.83 -6.32 4.07
CA LEU A 122 -21.29 -5.88 2.75
C LEU A 122 -22.46 -6.72 2.23
N MET A 123 -22.45 -8.04 2.46
CA MET A 123 -23.56 -8.90 2.07
C MET A 123 -24.85 -8.47 2.74
N HIS A 124 -24.81 -8.31 4.06
CA HIS A 124 -25.99 -8.00 4.86
C HIS A 124 -26.50 -6.59 4.59
N TRP A 125 -25.59 -5.61 4.54
CA TRP A 125 -25.91 -4.22 4.25
C TRP A 125 -26.55 -4.07 2.87
N SER A 126 -25.93 -4.65 1.83
CA SER A 126 -26.38 -4.49 0.45
C SER A 126 -27.69 -5.22 0.13
N TYR A 127 -27.90 -6.41 0.71
CA TYR A 127 -29.17 -7.12 0.60
C TYR A 127 -30.33 -6.34 1.25
N ASN A 128 -30.06 -5.74 2.41
CA ASN A 128 -31.04 -4.92 3.15
C ASN A 128 -31.29 -3.53 2.51
N LEU A 129 -30.51 -3.11 1.50
CA LEU A 129 -30.84 -1.89 0.74
C LEU A 129 -32.17 -2.03 -0.02
N GLY A 130 -32.59 -3.25 -0.37
CA GLY A 130 -33.89 -3.48 -0.99
C GLY A 130 -34.03 -2.76 -2.33
N THR A 131 -35.22 -2.22 -2.57
CA THR A 131 -35.52 -1.42 -3.77
C THR A 131 -34.73 -0.11 -3.86
N LYS A 132 -34.16 0.40 -2.76
CA LYS A 132 -33.26 1.59 -2.81
C LYS A 132 -31.99 1.30 -3.61
N ALA A 133 -31.55 0.03 -3.66
CA ALA A 133 -30.43 -0.38 -4.49
C ALA A 133 -30.70 -0.15 -5.98
N VAL A 134 -31.95 -0.38 -6.43
CA VAL A 134 -32.36 -0.06 -7.81
C VAL A 134 -32.11 1.40 -8.08
N THR A 135 -32.71 2.30 -7.29
CA THR A 135 -32.58 3.75 -7.50
C THR A 135 -31.13 4.23 -7.46
N MET A 136 -30.32 3.71 -6.54
CA MET A 136 -28.90 4.04 -6.46
C MET A 136 -28.13 3.62 -7.72
N LEU A 137 -28.40 2.43 -8.26
CA LEU A 137 -27.58 1.80 -9.30
C LEU A 137 -28.15 1.91 -10.72
N THR A 138 -29.39 2.39 -10.86
CA THR A 138 -30.00 2.74 -12.15
C THR A 138 -30.07 4.26 -12.33
N SER A 139 -30.82 4.95 -11.46
CA SER A 139 -31.04 6.40 -11.57
C SER A 139 -29.80 7.21 -11.23
N ASN A 140 -29.00 6.75 -10.25
CA ASN A 140 -27.80 7.43 -9.78
C ASN A 140 -26.49 6.69 -10.15
N ALA A 141 -26.52 5.88 -11.21
CA ALA A 141 -25.37 5.05 -11.61
C ALA A 141 -24.11 5.87 -11.89
N LYS A 142 -24.27 7.09 -12.45
CA LYS A 142 -23.15 8.00 -12.74
C LYS A 142 -22.55 8.55 -11.46
N GLU A 143 -23.37 8.93 -10.50
CA GLU A 143 -23.00 9.46 -9.19
C GLU A 143 -22.29 8.39 -8.37
N PHE A 144 -22.81 7.16 -8.38
CA PHE A 144 -22.15 6.01 -7.75
C PHE A 144 -20.77 5.77 -8.35
N THR A 145 -20.67 5.66 -9.69
CA THR A 145 -19.39 5.46 -10.39
C THR A 145 -18.41 6.60 -10.10
N ARG A 146 -18.90 7.85 -10.05
CA ARG A 146 -18.09 9.03 -9.73
C ARG A 146 -17.58 8.99 -8.31
N ALA A 147 -18.42 8.70 -7.31
CA ALA A 147 -18.03 8.58 -5.92
C ALA A 147 -16.99 7.46 -5.73
N ALA A 148 -17.23 6.32 -6.37
CA ALA A 148 -16.32 5.19 -6.40
C ALA A 148 -14.95 5.59 -7.01
N SER A 149 -14.96 6.31 -8.12
CA SER A 149 -13.72 6.80 -8.78
C SER A 149 -12.97 7.82 -7.93
N ILE A 150 -13.66 8.75 -7.27
CA ILE A 150 -13.05 9.73 -6.35
C ILE A 150 -12.35 9.01 -5.20
N LEU A 151 -13.01 8.02 -4.59
CA LEU A 151 -12.43 7.20 -3.53
C LEU A 151 -11.18 6.46 -4.03
N GLY A 152 -11.24 5.86 -5.22
CA GLY A 152 -10.09 5.18 -5.83
C GLY A 152 -8.90 6.11 -6.05
N ILE A 153 -9.12 7.29 -6.65
CA ILE A 153 -8.06 8.27 -6.89
C ILE A 153 -7.48 8.81 -5.57
N PHE A 154 -8.32 9.03 -4.57
CA PHE A 154 -7.88 9.47 -3.24
C PHE A 154 -6.95 8.44 -2.58
N VAL A 155 -7.33 7.16 -2.62
CA VAL A 155 -6.51 6.06 -2.09
C VAL A 155 -5.17 5.98 -2.81
N VAL A 156 -5.18 6.01 -4.15
CA VAL A 156 -3.94 5.97 -4.95
C VAL A 156 -3.05 7.19 -4.64
N GLY A 157 -3.63 8.38 -4.50
CA GLY A 157 -2.90 9.59 -4.10
C GLY A 157 -2.24 9.45 -2.71
N GLY A 158 -2.98 8.90 -1.74
CA GLY A 158 -2.44 8.60 -0.41
C GLY A 158 -1.31 7.58 -0.43
N LEU A 159 -1.38 6.56 -1.30
CA LEU A 159 -0.30 5.60 -1.49
C LEU A 159 0.96 6.26 -2.04
N ILE A 160 0.84 7.12 -3.06
CA ILE A 160 1.98 7.83 -3.64
C ILE A 160 2.65 8.73 -2.60
N ALA A 161 1.87 9.45 -1.78
CA ALA A 161 2.41 10.36 -0.78
C ALA A 161 3.16 9.63 0.35
N ASN A 162 2.63 8.49 0.80
CA ASN A 162 3.20 7.74 1.92
C ASN A 162 4.34 6.79 1.51
N TYR A 163 4.27 6.22 0.30
CA TYR A 163 5.20 5.16 -0.15
C TYR A 163 6.05 5.52 -1.36
N GLY A 164 5.80 6.66 -2.01
CA GLY A 164 6.70 7.23 -3.01
C GLY A 164 7.92 7.84 -2.32
N ALA A 165 8.81 7.02 -1.78
CA ALA A 165 10.05 7.51 -1.20
C ALA A 165 11.01 7.93 -2.33
N THR A 166 11.25 9.23 -2.45
CA THR A 166 12.35 9.79 -3.23
C THR A 166 13.03 10.88 -2.40
N SER A 167 14.34 10.75 -2.24
CA SER A 167 15.17 11.71 -1.52
C SER A 167 16.24 12.24 -2.48
N LEU A 168 16.37 13.56 -2.59
CA LEU A 168 17.48 14.18 -3.30
C LEU A 168 18.70 14.30 -2.38
N ARG A 169 19.89 14.05 -2.92
CA ARG A 169 21.16 14.19 -2.18
C ARG A 169 21.80 15.59 -2.36
N ILE A 170 21.15 16.54 -3.04
CA ILE A 170 21.77 17.80 -3.47
C ILE A 170 21.71 18.87 -2.35
N THR A 171 22.88 19.37 -1.93
CA THR A 171 23.03 20.53 -1.03
C THR A 171 23.83 21.64 -1.74
N VAL A 172 23.50 22.90 -1.47
CA VAL A 172 24.16 24.06 -2.11
C VAL A 172 24.58 25.09 -1.06
N GLY A 173 25.84 25.54 -1.13
CA GLY A 173 26.38 26.67 -0.36
C GLY A 173 26.98 26.32 1.01
N SER A 174 27.60 27.33 1.64
CA SER A 174 27.92 27.36 3.08
C SER A 174 27.21 28.57 3.68
N PRO A 175 26.24 28.42 4.60
CA PRO A 175 25.73 27.16 5.17
C PRO A 175 24.99 26.27 4.16
N THR A 176 24.94 24.98 4.43
CA THR A 176 24.45 23.94 3.51
C THR A 176 22.93 23.97 3.41
N ILE A 177 22.43 24.41 2.26
CA ILE A 177 20.99 24.46 1.99
C ILE A 177 20.58 23.13 1.34
N ASN A 178 19.77 22.36 2.05
CA ASN A 178 19.20 21.14 1.52
C ASN A 178 18.07 21.45 0.53
N ILE A 179 18.27 21.11 -0.75
CA ILE A 179 17.28 21.36 -1.80
C ILE A 179 16.00 20.56 -1.60
N GLN A 180 16.09 19.35 -1.03
CA GLN A 180 14.91 18.55 -0.67
C GLN A 180 14.04 19.30 0.35
N SER A 181 14.65 19.88 1.39
CA SER A 181 13.93 20.66 2.41
C SER A 181 13.28 21.93 1.85
N LEU A 182 13.92 22.60 0.88
CA LEU A 182 13.30 23.73 0.19
C LEU A 182 12.08 23.32 -0.63
N ILE A 183 12.19 22.22 -1.37
CA ILE A 183 11.08 21.69 -2.17
C ILE A 183 9.93 21.23 -1.27
N ASP A 184 10.25 20.51 -0.19
CA ASP A 184 9.26 20.03 0.77
C ASP A 184 8.58 21.18 1.54
N GLY A 185 9.27 22.32 1.71
CA GLY A 185 8.69 23.54 2.26
C GLY A 185 7.64 24.20 1.36
N ILE A 186 7.72 24.00 0.03
CA ILE A 186 6.72 24.49 -0.93
C ILE A 186 5.58 23.46 -1.07
N LEU A 187 5.93 22.21 -1.39
CA LEU A 187 4.99 21.10 -1.48
C LEU A 187 5.70 19.78 -1.11
N PRO A 188 5.35 19.16 0.04
CA PRO A 188 5.93 17.89 0.42
C PRO A 188 5.56 16.83 -0.63
N LYS A 189 6.53 15.94 -0.93
CA LYS A 189 6.34 14.85 -1.92
C LYS A 189 5.99 15.33 -3.33
N LEU A 190 6.49 16.49 -3.73
CA LEU A 190 6.38 16.98 -5.11
C LEU A 190 7.08 16.04 -6.11
N ILE A 191 8.26 15.51 -5.77
CA ILE A 191 9.04 14.66 -6.69
C ILE A 191 8.32 13.34 -7.01
N PRO A 192 7.83 12.56 -6.03
CA PRO A 192 7.03 11.36 -6.29
C PRO A 192 5.78 11.65 -7.12
N LEU A 193 5.13 12.79 -6.89
CA LEU A 193 3.98 13.23 -7.67
C LEU A 193 4.37 13.47 -9.13
N LEU A 194 5.45 14.20 -9.39
CA LEU A 194 5.93 14.50 -10.75
C LEU A 194 6.34 13.23 -11.50
N ILE A 195 7.03 12.31 -10.84
CA ILE A 195 7.37 11.00 -11.43
C ILE A 195 6.11 10.25 -11.79
N THR A 196 5.12 10.19 -10.88
CA THR A 196 3.85 9.49 -11.13
C THR A 196 3.08 10.10 -12.30
N LEU A 197 2.97 11.43 -12.36
CA LEU A 197 2.33 12.13 -13.48
C LEU A 197 3.10 11.89 -14.78
N GLY A 198 4.43 11.89 -14.75
CA GLY A 198 5.28 11.57 -15.89
C GLY A 198 4.99 10.17 -16.44
N ILE A 199 4.97 9.16 -15.58
CA ILE A 199 4.66 7.77 -15.95
C ILE A 199 3.22 7.65 -16.47
N TYR A 200 2.25 8.31 -15.83
CA TYR A 200 0.88 8.37 -16.32
C TYR A 200 0.80 8.93 -17.75
N THR A 201 1.52 10.01 -18.06
CA THR A 201 1.55 10.56 -19.42
C THR A 201 2.18 9.61 -20.44
N LEU A 202 3.20 8.85 -20.05
CA LEU A 202 3.85 7.86 -20.92
C LEU A 202 2.91 6.69 -21.24
N ILE A 203 2.19 6.18 -20.24
CA ILE A 203 1.18 5.13 -20.44
C ILE A 203 0.07 5.63 -21.36
N LYS A 204 -0.39 6.88 -21.19
CA LYS A 204 -1.39 7.48 -22.09
C LYS A 204 -0.87 7.63 -23.53
N LYS A 205 0.44 7.76 -23.72
CA LYS A 205 1.12 7.74 -25.03
C LYS A 205 1.35 6.31 -25.58
N GLY A 206 0.84 5.28 -24.90
CA GLY A 206 0.91 3.89 -25.36
C GLY A 206 2.13 3.11 -24.85
N TRP A 207 2.88 3.63 -23.87
CA TRP A 207 3.95 2.86 -23.24
C TRP A 207 3.38 1.71 -22.40
N THR A 208 4.03 0.55 -22.47
CA THR A 208 3.67 -0.59 -21.64
C THR A 208 4.18 -0.41 -20.22
N PRO A 209 3.50 -0.95 -19.19
CA PRO A 209 3.97 -0.88 -17.80
C PRO A 209 5.42 -1.37 -17.60
N VAL A 210 5.82 -2.41 -18.34
CA VAL A 210 7.19 -2.95 -18.30
C VAL A 210 8.23 -1.91 -18.73
N LYS A 211 7.96 -1.13 -19.79
CA LYS A 211 8.86 -0.06 -20.24
C LYS A 211 8.95 1.06 -19.21
N CYS A 212 7.85 1.40 -18.56
CA CYS A 212 7.84 2.39 -17.49
C CYS A 212 8.67 1.93 -16.28
N ILE A 213 8.56 0.66 -15.87
CA ILE A 213 9.37 0.08 -14.79
C ILE A 213 10.86 0.14 -15.15
N LEU A 214 11.22 -0.27 -16.36
CA LEU A 214 12.61 -0.21 -16.83
C LEU A 214 13.14 1.22 -16.86
N LEU A 215 12.32 2.19 -17.29
CA LEU A 215 12.69 3.61 -17.29
C LEU A 215 13.02 4.07 -15.87
N ILE A 216 12.13 3.83 -14.89
CA ILE A 216 12.34 4.23 -13.50
C ILE A 216 13.63 3.59 -12.96
N LEU A 217 13.82 2.29 -13.19
CA LEU A 217 15.01 1.56 -12.76
C LEU A 217 16.30 2.18 -13.33
N VAL A 218 16.34 2.43 -14.63
CA VAL A 218 17.51 3.05 -15.28
C VAL A 218 17.73 4.46 -14.76
N THR A 219 16.67 5.28 -14.63
CA THR A 219 16.80 6.64 -14.08
C THR A 219 17.23 6.67 -12.62
N GLY A 220 16.85 5.66 -11.83
CA GLY A 220 17.31 5.49 -10.46
C GLY A 220 18.79 5.16 -10.41
N ILE A 221 19.23 4.15 -11.17
CA ILE A 221 20.64 3.74 -11.23
C ILE A 221 21.53 4.88 -11.73
N VAL A 222 21.15 5.52 -12.84
CA VAL A 222 21.89 6.65 -13.41
C VAL A 222 21.88 7.83 -12.45
N GLY A 223 20.72 8.18 -11.89
CA GLY A 223 20.64 9.28 -10.93
C GLY A 223 21.47 9.03 -9.67
N CYS A 224 21.57 7.79 -9.19
CA CYS A 224 22.50 7.44 -8.12
C CYS A 224 23.97 7.56 -8.59
N ALA A 225 24.32 7.05 -9.77
CA ALA A 225 25.68 7.17 -10.30
C ALA A 225 26.17 8.64 -10.36
N PHE A 226 25.27 9.58 -10.65
CA PHE A 226 25.54 11.03 -10.65
C PHE A 226 25.26 11.71 -9.31
N GLY A 227 24.94 11.00 -8.22
CA GLY A 227 24.69 11.63 -6.91
C GLY A 227 23.40 12.46 -6.82
N ILE A 228 22.44 12.32 -7.73
CA ILE A 228 21.18 13.08 -7.71
C ILE A 228 20.25 12.54 -6.61
N TRP A 229 20.11 11.21 -6.54
CA TRP A 229 19.26 10.53 -5.56
C TRP A 229 20.07 10.12 -4.34
N ALA A 230 19.48 10.25 -3.14
CA ALA A 230 20.04 9.60 -1.96
C ALA A 230 19.71 8.10 -2.01
N GLY A 231 20.70 7.28 -1.72
CA GLY A 231 20.57 5.83 -1.69
C GLY A 231 20.36 5.37 -0.27
N ASP A 232 19.64 4.26 -0.12
CA ASP A 232 19.44 3.58 1.17
C ASP A 232 20.48 2.46 1.37
N SER A 233 21.68 2.64 0.78
CA SER A 233 22.73 1.64 0.88
C SER A 233 23.44 1.81 2.22
N LYS A 234 23.72 0.70 2.89
CA LYS A 234 24.53 0.67 4.12
C LYS A 234 26.03 0.80 3.80
N ALA A 235 26.40 1.55 2.76
CA ALA A 235 27.81 1.66 2.40
C ALA A 235 28.55 2.38 3.53
N MET A 236 29.68 1.81 3.90
CA MET A 236 30.56 2.33 4.95
C MET A 236 31.90 2.69 4.32
N ASP A 237 32.54 3.73 4.84
CA ASP A 237 33.92 4.05 4.47
C ASP A 237 34.90 3.00 5.04
N ASN A 238 36.19 3.14 4.69
CA ASN A 238 37.23 2.22 5.16
C ASN A 238 37.40 2.20 6.68
N ASP A 239 36.88 3.22 7.38
CA ASP A 239 36.95 3.39 8.82
C ASP A 239 35.69 2.88 9.53
N GLY A 240 34.70 2.37 8.77
CA GLY A 240 33.46 1.82 9.32
C GLY A 240 32.42 2.86 9.68
N ASN A 241 32.49 4.08 9.14
CA ASN A 241 31.45 5.09 9.28
C ASN A 241 30.42 4.94 8.16
N THR A 242 29.14 5.16 8.45
CA THR A 242 28.10 5.15 7.42
C THR A 242 28.30 6.34 6.47
N ILE A 243 28.21 6.07 5.17
CA ILE A 243 28.35 7.11 4.15
C ILE A 243 27.04 7.87 4.07
N ALA A 244 27.07 9.17 4.34
CA ALA A 244 25.89 10.01 4.24
C ALA A 244 25.33 10.02 2.80
N GLY A 245 24.06 9.63 2.65
CA GLY A 245 23.41 9.40 1.34
C GLY A 245 23.62 7.99 0.77
N GLY A 246 24.26 7.10 1.52
CA GLY A 246 24.28 5.64 1.36
C GLY A 246 25.32 5.06 0.41
N TYR A 247 26.01 5.84 -0.41
CA TYR A 247 26.99 5.34 -1.39
C TYR A 247 27.93 6.45 -1.88
N ASN A 248 29.00 6.06 -2.58
CA ASN A 248 29.90 6.98 -3.29
C ASN A 248 29.45 7.14 -4.76
N PRO A 249 29.04 8.33 -5.22
CA PRO A 249 28.67 8.53 -6.62
C PRO A 249 29.88 8.38 -7.54
N LEU A 250 29.64 7.97 -8.79
CA LEU A 250 30.69 7.91 -9.82
C LEU A 250 31.12 9.31 -10.28
N VAL A 251 30.22 10.29 -10.17
CA VAL A 251 30.48 11.68 -10.54
C VAL A 251 30.05 12.60 -9.40
N GLU A 252 31.01 13.32 -8.85
CA GLU A 252 30.78 14.39 -7.87
C GLU A 252 30.78 15.74 -8.58
N TRP A 253 29.62 16.40 -8.63
CA TRP A 253 29.47 17.73 -9.22
C TRP A 253 28.97 18.78 -8.23
N TYR A 254 28.75 18.37 -6.97
CA TYR A 254 28.42 19.25 -5.85
C TYR A 254 29.00 18.66 -4.56
N THR A 255 29.33 19.52 -3.60
CA THR A 255 29.81 19.11 -2.28
C THR A 255 28.62 18.77 -1.40
N TYR A 256 28.39 17.48 -1.19
CA TYR A 256 27.53 17.01 -0.11
C TYR A 256 28.34 17.04 1.17
N ASP A 257 28.00 17.94 2.09
CA ASP A 257 28.63 18.06 3.41
C ASP A 257 28.45 16.83 4.28
N GLY A 258 27.54 15.92 3.89
CA GLY A 258 27.19 14.75 4.66
C GLY A 258 26.64 15.23 5.99
N GLY A 259 25.33 15.56 6.02
CA GLY A 259 24.65 15.85 7.28
C GLY A 259 25.09 14.88 8.38
N GLU A 260 25.19 15.34 9.63
CA GLU A 260 25.90 14.70 10.75
C GLU A 260 26.17 13.21 10.52
N LYS A 261 27.44 12.86 10.30
CA LYS A 261 27.87 11.47 10.21
C LYS A 261 27.30 10.73 11.42
N GLU A 262 26.49 9.70 11.19
CA GLU A 262 26.12 8.83 12.30
C GLU A 262 27.44 8.24 12.85
N PRO A 263 27.72 8.42 14.15
CA PRO A 263 28.94 7.89 14.74
C PRO A 263 29.03 6.40 14.42
N SER A 264 30.23 5.89 14.15
CA SER A 264 30.42 4.47 13.85
C SER A 264 29.80 3.61 14.96
N ALA A 265 29.43 2.36 14.65
CA ALA A 265 28.95 1.42 15.67
C ALA A 265 29.92 1.32 16.87
N ILE A 266 31.21 1.56 16.65
CA ILE A 266 32.25 1.60 17.68
C ILE A 266 32.15 2.88 18.53
N GLU A 267 31.99 4.05 17.90
CA GLU A 267 31.82 5.33 18.60
C GLU A 267 30.51 5.39 19.38
N GLN A 268 29.41 4.86 18.83
CA GLN A 268 28.12 4.74 19.53
C GLN A 268 28.25 3.84 20.77
N LYS A 269 28.96 2.72 20.63
CA LYS A 269 29.24 1.80 21.75
C LYS A 269 30.11 2.47 22.81
N HIS A 270 31.13 3.23 22.40
CA HIS A 270 32.01 3.95 23.32
C HIS A 270 31.26 5.07 24.07
N ALA A 271 30.46 5.88 23.37
CA ALA A 271 29.63 6.91 23.98
C ALA A 271 28.61 6.34 24.97
N THR A 272 28.00 5.20 24.61
CA THR A 272 27.06 4.49 25.49
C THR A 272 27.77 3.99 26.76
N GLN A 273 28.96 3.41 26.63
CA GLN A 273 29.77 2.98 27.78
C GLN A 273 30.17 4.14 28.69
N GLU A 274 30.46 5.30 28.11
CA GLU A 274 30.85 6.50 28.85
C GLU A 274 29.68 7.10 29.64
N ILE A 275 28.47 7.11 29.07
CA ILE A 275 27.24 7.51 29.78
C ILE A 275 26.92 6.53 30.92
N VAL A 276 27.02 5.22 30.68
CA VAL A 276 26.81 4.20 31.73
C VAL A 276 27.77 4.42 32.89
N LYS A 277 29.04 4.72 32.60
CA LYS A 277 30.05 5.02 33.62
C LYS A 277 29.71 6.28 34.43
N GLN A 278 29.31 7.36 33.77
CA GLN A 278 28.89 8.60 34.46
C GLN A 278 27.69 8.38 35.39
N LEU A 279 26.72 7.56 34.98
CA LEU A 279 25.55 7.24 35.80
C LEU A 279 25.90 6.35 37.00
N GLN A 280 26.85 5.41 36.83
CA GLN A 280 27.39 4.62 37.93
C GLN A 280 28.16 5.48 38.94
N ASP A 281 28.94 6.46 38.46
CA ASP A 281 29.66 7.42 39.32
C ASP A 281 28.70 8.32 40.12
N LEU A 282 27.47 8.54 39.63
CA LEU A 282 26.38 9.21 40.35
C LEU A 282 25.61 8.29 41.31
N GLY A 283 26.04 7.05 41.49
CA GLY A 283 25.45 6.08 42.42
C GLY A 283 24.18 5.39 41.92
N ILE A 284 23.84 5.55 40.63
CA ILE A 284 22.69 4.90 40.01
C ILE A 284 23.10 3.49 39.58
N LYS A 285 22.47 2.46 40.14
CA LYS A 285 22.69 1.06 39.72
C LYS A 285 21.99 0.81 38.39
N ILE A 286 22.78 0.49 37.36
CA ILE A 286 22.29 0.09 36.04
C ILE A 286 22.60 -1.41 35.87
N ASP A 287 21.56 -2.25 35.83
CA ASP A 287 21.66 -3.71 35.65
C ASP A 287 21.77 -4.16 34.19
N ALA A 288 21.82 -3.21 33.24
CA ALA A 288 21.94 -3.51 31.81
C ALA A 288 23.42 -3.56 31.38
N THR A 289 23.83 -4.66 30.76
CA THR A 289 25.10 -4.74 30.02
C THR A 289 25.07 -3.78 28.84
N ALA A 290 26.23 -3.22 28.44
CA ALA A 290 26.33 -2.25 27.34
C ALA A 290 25.69 -2.74 26.01
N ASP A 291 25.59 -4.06 25.82
CA ASP A 291 24.92 -4.66 24.66
C ASP A 291 23.38 -4.53 24.70
N ALA A 292 22.76 -4.32 25.87
CA ALA A 292 21.30 -4.15 26.00
C ALA A 292 20.84 -2.69 25.75
N ILE A 293 21.77 -1.72 25.82
CA ILE A 293 21.48 -0.30 25.62
C ILE A 293 21.76 0.13 24.16
N GLY A 294 22.74 -0.50 23.48
CA GLY A 294 22.99 -0.29 22.05
C GLY A 294 21.79 -0.60 21.14
N GLY A 295 20.92 -1.54 21.55
CA GLY A 295 19.68 -1.86 20.85
C GLY A 295 18.52 -0.86 21.02
N LEU A 296 18.67 0.16 21.87
CA LEU A 296 17.67 1.24 22.06
C LEU A 296 18.04 2.47 21.22
N GLY A 297 18.34 2.26 19.95
CA GLY A 297 18.63 3.33 18.99
C GLY A 297 17.41 4.25 18.79
N TYR A 298 17.61 5.55 19.03
CA TYR A 298 16.74 6.59 18.51
C TYR A 298 16.76 6.53 16.97
N GLY A 299 15.67 6.06 16.38
CA GLY A 299 15.19 6.52 15.06
C GLY A 299 16.16 6.44 13.87
N GLY A 300 16.77 5.28 13.63
CA GLY A 300 17.41 4.92 12.37
C GLY A 300 17.36 3.40 12.27
N SER A 301 16.94 2.84 11.13
CA SER A 301 16.58 1.42 11.00
C SER A 301 17.72 0.49 11.47
N GLY A 302 17.59 -0.01 12.70
CA GLY A 302 18.51 -0.93 13.32
C GLY A 302 18.35 -2.34 12.76
N TYR A 303 19.46 -2.90 12.31
CA TYR A 303 19.69 -4.35 12.34
C TYR A 303 21.12 -4.51 12.87
N GLU A 304 21.25 -4.74 14.18
CA GLU A 304 22.48 -5.28 14.78
C GLU A 304 22.57 -6.77 14.46
N GLN A 305 23.73 -7.17 13.93
CA GLN A 305 24.06 -8.55 13.61
C GLN A 305 24.49 -9.31 14.87
N LYS A 306 23.91 -10.50 15.06
CA LYS A 306 24.64 -11.72 15.47
C LYS A 306 24.47 -12.77 14.39
#